data_AF-A0A453AJ05-F1
#
_entry.id   AF-A0A453AJ05-F1
#
_cell.length_a   1.000
_cell.length_b   1.000
_cell.length_c   1.000
_cell.angle_alpha   90.00
_cell.angle_beta   90.00
_cell.angle_gamma   90.00
#
_symmetry.space_group_name_H-M   'P 1'
#
loop_
_entity.id
_entity.type
_entity.pdbx_description
1 polymer ?
#
loop_
_entity_poly.entity_id
_entity_poly.type
_entity_poly.pdbx_seq_one_letter_code
_entity_poly.pdbx_strand_id
1 'polypeptide(L)'
;AFDIFRPPPPEGAPAMAAKCYPTVSDEYLAAVAKAKRKLRGFIAEKNCAPLMLRLAWHSAGTFDVATKTGGPFGTMKCPAELAHGANAGLDIAVRLLEPIKEQFPILSYADFYQLAGVVAVEVTGGPEVPFHPGRQGQARASSRRPSS
;
A
#
# COMPACT_ATOMS: atom_id res chain seq x y z
N ALA A 1 8.46 9.65 -22.17
CA ALA A 1 9.90 9.31 -22.19
C ALA A 1 10.25 8.52 -20.94
N PHE A 2 10.00 7.20 -20.94
CA PHE A 2 10.52 6.22 -19.97
C PHE A 2 10.02 4.83 -20.42
N ASP A 3 10.47 4.35 -21.60
CA ASP A 3 10.39 2.91 -21.95
C ASP A 3 11.12 2.51 -23.25
N ILE A 4 12.18 3.24 -23.64
CA ILE A 4 12.95 2.91 -24.87
C ILE A 4 14.38 2.43 -24.56
N PHE A 5 14.85 2.56 -23.31
CA PHE A 5 16.23 2.22 -22.92
C PHE A 5 16.34 1.13 -21.86
N ARG A 6 15.31 0.29 -21.65
CA ARG A 6 15.52 -0.90 -20.82
C ARG A 6 16.20 -1.96 -21.69
N PRO A 7 17.49 -2.29 -21.46
CA PRO A 7 18.10 -3.41 -22.17
C PRO A 7 17.30 -4.68 -21.89
N PRO A 8 17.16 -5.59 -22.88
CA PRO A 8 16.54 -6.88 -22.64
C PRO A 8 17.26 -7.55 -21.47
N PRO A 9 16.54 -8.26 -20.58
CA PRO A 9 17.17 -9.00 -19.50
C PRO A 9 18.22 -9.95 -20.09
N PRO A 10 19.37 -10.15 -19.41
CA PRO A 10 20.41 -11.04 -19.90
C PRO A 10 19.84 -12.44 -20.10
N GLU A 11 20.21 -13.07 -21.22
CA GLU A 11 19.77 -14.41 -21.59
C GLU A 11 20.18 -15.39 -20.47
N GLY A 12 19.20 -16.07 -19.85
CA GLY A 12 19.43 -16.93 -18.67
C GLY A 12 19.21 -16.25 -17.32
N ALA A 13 18.75 -15.00 -17.26
CA ALA A 13 18.24 -14.41 -16.02
C ALA A 13 17.10 -15.29 -15.48
N PRO A 14 17.09 -15.64 -14.18
CA PRO A 14 16.01 -16.41 -13.60
C PRO A 14 14.71 -15.65 -13.87
N ALA A 15 13.72 -16.33 -14.45
CA ALA A 15 12.37 -15.79 -14.55
C ALA A 15 11.98 -15.30 -13.15
N MET A 16 11.63 -14.01 -13.03
CA MET A 16 11.14 -13.45 -11.78
C MET A 16 10.07 -14.40 -11.24
N ALA A 17 10.32 -15.01 -10.07
CA ALA A 17 9.44 -16.03 -9.51
C ALA A 17 7.99 -15.51 -9.57
N ALA A 18 7.11 -16.29 -10.20
CA ALA A 18 5.69 -15.93 -10.30
C ALA A 18 5.17 -15.67 -8.89
N LYS A 19 4.66 -14.46 -8.64
CA LYS A 19 4.13 -14.08 -7.33
C LYS A 19 2.92 -14.97 -7.03
N CYS A 20 2.99 -15.71 -5.93
CA CYS A 20 1.85 -16.49 -5.43
C CYS A 20 0.99 -15.58 -4.55
N TYR A 21 -0.12 -15.10 -5.11
CA TYR A 21 -1.06 -14.25 -4.36
C TYR A 21 -1.99 -15.12 -3.50
N PRO A 22 -2.27 -14.70 -2.25
CA PRO A 22 -3.22 -15.42 -1.39
C PRO A 22 -4.64 -15.34 -1.97
N THR A 23 -5.42 -16.38 -1.71
CA THR A 23 -6.87 -16.33 -1.94
C THR A 23 -7.53 -15.51 -0.84
N VAL A 24 -8.49 -14.68 -1.21
CA VAL A 24 -9.35 -13.92 -0.29
C VAL A 24 -10.81 -14.24 -0.60
N SER A 25 -11.70 -14.03 0.36
CA SER A 25 -13.14 -14.30 0.15
C SER A 25 -13.76 -13.34 -0.87
N ASP A 26 -14.86 -13.75 -1.49
CA ASP A 26 -15.63 -12.91 -2.41
C ASP A 26 -16.14 -11.62 -1.74
N GLU A 27 -16.46 -11.69 -0.45
CA GLU A 27 -16.82 -10.53 0.37
C GLU A 27 -15.65 -9.54 0.46
N TYR A 28 -14.42 -10.03 0.65
CA TYR A 28 -13.22 -9.20 0.66
C TYR A 28 -13.00 -8.52 -0.70
N LEU A 29 -13.17 -9.25 -1.81
CA LEU A 29 -13.06 -8.70 -3.17
C LEU A 29 -14.12 -7.62 -3.42
N ALA A 30 -15.37 -7.85 -3.00
CA ALA A 30 -16.44 -6.88 -3.10
C ALA A 30 -16.14 -5.62 -2.27
N ALA A 31 -15.58 -5.80 -1.07
CA ALA A 31 -15.13 -4.69 -0.22
C ALA A 31 -13.99 -3.89 -0.87
N VAL A 32 -12.99 -4.54 -1.47
CA VAL A 32 -11.90 -3.87 -2.23
C VAL A 32 -12.48 -3.03 -3.36
N ALA A 33 -13.38 -3.58 -4.17
CA ALA A 33 -13.99 -2.86 -5.28
C ALA A 33 -14.81 -1.65 -4.80
N LYS A 34 -15.57 -1.79 -3.71
CA LYS A 34 -16.36 -0.69 -3.12
C LYS A 34 -15.45 0.38 -2.49
N ALA A 35 -14.37 -0.03 -1.83
CA ALA A 35 -13.36 0.88 -1.28
C ALA A 35 -12.66 1.66 -2.39
N LYS A 36 -12.25 1.00 -3.49
CA LYS A 36 -11.62 1.65 -4.65
C LYS A 36 -12.49 2.79 -5.20
N ARG A 37 -13.80 2.56 -5.39
CA ARG A 37 -14.73 3.59 -5.87
C ARG A 37 -14.85 4.77 -4.91
N LYS A 38 -14.97 4.51 -3.60
CA LYS A 38 -15.03 5.57 -2.57
C LYS A 38 -13.75 6.39 -2.51
N LEU A 39 -12.59 5.72 -2.53
CA LEU A 39 -11.28 6.36 -2.56
C LEU A 39 -11.13 7.24 -3.79
N ARG A 40 -11.59 6.80 -4.97
CA ARG A 40 -11.48 7.60 -6.20
C ARG A 40 -12.23 8.92 -6.08
N GLY A 41 -13.48 8.89 -5.61
CA GLY A 41 -14.26 10.12 -5.37
C GLY A 41 -13.61 11.02 -4.33
N PHE A 42 -13.25 10.46 -3.17
CA PHE A 42 -12.67 11.22 -2.07
C PHE A 42 -11.33 11.87 -2.41
N ILE A 43 -10.42 11.11 -3.03
CA ILE A 43 -9.06 11.60 -3.34
C ILE A 43 -9.10 12.72 -4.39
N ALA A 44 -10.00 12.61 -5.38
CA ALA A 44 -10.23 13.67 -6.35
C ALA A 44 -10.83 14.93 -5.70
N GLU A 45 -11.87 14.76 -4.89
CA GLU A 45 -12.57 15.87 -4.22
C GLU A 45 -11.66 16.64 -3.26
N LYS A 46 -10.85 15.92 -2.47
CA LYS A 46 -9.93 16.53 -1.49
C LYS A 46 -8.60 16.98 -2.08
N ASN A 47 -8.36 16.75 -3.37
CA ASN A 47 -7.11 17.03 -4.06
C ASN A 47 -5.87 16.53 -3.28
N CYS A 48 -5.95 15.32 -2.73
CA CYS A 48 -4.95 14.77 -1.81
C CYS A 48 -4.15 13.59 -2.39
N ALA A 49 -4.25 13.35 -3.71
CA ALA A 49 -3.56 12.24 -4.38
C ALA A 49 -2.04 12.18 -4.10
N PRO A 50 -1.27 13.29 -4.15
CA PRO A 50 0.17 13.22 -3.84
C PRO A 50 0.47 12.71 -2.42
N LEU A 51 -0.37 13.10 -1.45
CA LEU A 51 -0.22 12.69 -0.06
C LEU A 51 -0.57 11.20 0.13
N MET A 52 -1.60 10.70 -0.56
CA MET A 52 -1.98 9.28 -0.52
C MET A 52 -0.93 8.38 -1.17
N LEU A 53 -0.34 8.83 -2.29
CA LEU A 53 0.76 8.13 -2.93
C LEU A 53 2.01 8.12 -2.02
N ARG A 54 2.32 9.24 -1.37
CA ARG A 54 3.41 9.31 -0.38
C ARG A 54 3.18 8.34 0.79
N LEU A 55 1.96 8.26 1.32
CA LEU A 55 1.62 7.31 2.39
C LEU A 55 1.90 5.86 1.96
N ALA A 56 1.43 5.48 0.77
CA ALA A 56 1.64 4.13 0.24
C ALA A 56 3.12 3.80 0.03
N TRP A 57 3.89 4.78 -0.51
CA TRP A 57 5.34 4.67 -0.69
C TRP A 57 6.07 4.49 0.64
N HIS A 58 5.84 5.38 1.62
CA HIS A 58 6.52 5.30 2.92
C HIS A 58 6.14 4.03 3.69
N SER A 59 4.90 3.55 3.54
CA SER A 59 4.50 2.28 4.15
C SER A 59 5.22 1.08 3.52
N ALA A 60 5.48 1.09 2.21
CA ALA A 60 6.14 -0.02 1.52
C ALA A 60 7.68 0.05 1.63
N GLY A 61 8.24 1.25 1.64
CA GLY A 61 9.68 1.51 1.55
C GLY A 61 10.49 1.15 2.80
N THR A 62 9.86 0.63 3.85
CA THR A 62 10.54 0.13 5.05
C THR A 62 10.95 -1.35 4.94
N PHE A 63 10.60 -2.03 3.84
CA PHE A 63 10.91 -3.45 3.69
C PHE A 63 12.41 -3.70 3.53
N ASP A 64 12.97 -4.52 4.42
CA ASP A 64 14.33 -5.04 4.30
C ASP A 64 14.31 -6.51 3.85
N VAL A 65 14.96 -6.80 2.72
CA VAL A 65 14.98 -8.13 2.10
C VAL A 65 15.74 -9.15 2.96
N ALA A 66 16.80 -8.71 3.64
CA ALA A 66 17.66 -9.59 4.43
C ALA A 66 16.94 -10.10 5.68
N THR A 67 16.31 -9.20 6.42
CA THR A 67 15.60 -9.53 7.67
C THR A 67 14.13 -9.87 7.46
N LYS A 68 13.56 -9.59 6.28
CA LYS A 68 12.13 -9.72 5.97
C LYS A 68 11.24 -8.91 6.93
N THR A 69 11.73 -7.76 7.38
CA THR A 69 11.01 -6.85 8.29
C THR A 69 10.56 -5.59 7.57
N GLY A 70 9.63 -4.85 8.19
CA GLY A 70 9.01 -3.68 7.58
C GLY A 70 8.14 -4.03 6.37
N GLY A 71 7.85 -3.06 5.53
CA GLY A 71 7.05 -3.21 4.32
C GLY A 71 5.55 -2.88 4.51
N PRO A 72 4.75 -3.09 3.45
CA PRO A 72 3.39 -2.56 3.35
C PRO A 72 2.38 -3.38 4.16
N PHE A 73 2.57 -3.48 5.47
CA PHE A 73 1.76 -4.28 6.39
C PHE A 73 0.90 -3.41 7.33
N GLY A 74 0.66 -2.15 6.97
CA GLY A 74 -0.30 -1.28 7.66
C GLY A 74 0.14 -0.78 9.04
N THR A 75 1.45 -0.75 9.30
CA THR A 75 2.06 -0.25 10.54
C THR A 75 2.15 1.29 10.57
N MET A 76 2.03 1.95 9.42
CA MET A 76 2.04 3.42 9.29
C MET A 76 0.94 4.15 10.09
N LYS A 77 -0.09 3.45 10.59
CA LYS A 77 -1.08 4.03 11.52
C LYS A 77 -0.55 4.16 12.96
N CYS A 78 0.53 3.47 13.30
CA CYS A 78 1.08 3.44 14.64
C CYS A 78 1.79 4.77 14.95
N PRO A 79 1.53 5.40 16.10
CA PRO A 79 2.16 6.67 16.48
C PRO A 79 3.69 6.63 16.44
N ALA A 80 4.30 5.50 16.82
CA ALA A 80 5.75 5.32 16.79
C ALA A 80 6.33 5.43 15.37
N GLU A 81 5.65 4.90 14.36
CA GLU A 81 6.11 4.98 12.97
C GLU A 81 5.82 6.35 12.36
N LEU A 82 4.68 6.96 12.68
CA LEU A 82 4.36 8.34 12.27
C LEU A 82 5.34 9.37 12.84
N ALA A 83 5.91 9.11 14.02
CA ALA A 83 6.89 9.98 14.67
C ALA A 83 8.27 9.99 13.97
N HIS A 84 8.55 9.07 13.04
CA HIS A 84 9.79 9.12 12.26
C HIS A 84 9.84 10.41 11.42
N GLY A 85 10.96 11.13 11.42
CA GLY A 85 11.09 12.41 10.72
C GLY A 85 10.75 12.34 9.21
N ALA A 86 11.08 11.23 8.54
CA ALA A 86 10.72 11.00 7.14
C ALA A 86 9.19 10.97 6.90
N ASN A 87 8.40 10.63 7.93
CA ASN A 87 6.95 10.46 7.88
C ASN A 87 6.19 11.73 8.30
N ALA A 88 6.88 12.86 8.53
CA ALA A 88 6.24 14.11 8.91
C ALA A 88 5.09 14.48 7.95
N GLY A 89 3.90 14.72 8.51
CA GLY A 89 2.67 15.03 7.78
C GLY A 89 1.85 13.82 7.29
N LEU A 90 2.33 12.58 7.46
CA LEU A 90 1.54 11.38 7.11
C LEU A 90 0.41 11.09 8.11
N ASP A 91 0.45 11.68 9.30
CA ASP A 91 -0.66 11.66 10.26
C ASP A 91 -1.94 12.29 9.66
N ILE A 92 -1.77 13.33 8.84
CA ILE A 92 -2.87 13.96 8.09
C ILE A 92 -3.48 12.96 7.12
N ALA A 93 -2.64 12.20 6.40
CA ALA A 93 -3.08 11.21 5.44
C ALA A 93 -3.88 10.08 6.11
N VAL A 94 -3.36 9.56 7.22
CA VAL A 94 -4.02 8.53 8.04
C VAL A 94 -5.38 9.05 8.53
N ARG A 95 -5.42 10.26 9.11
CA ARG A 95 -6.66 10.87 9.62
C ARG A 95 -7.71 11.11 8.53
N LEU A 96 -7.29 11.51 7.32
CA LEU A 96 -8.21 11.70 6.19
C LEU A 96 -8.82 10.38 5.71
N LEU A 97 -8.06 9.29 5.78
CA LEU A 97 -8.47 7.97 5.31
C LEU A 97 -9.30 7.19 6.33
N GLU A 98 -9.14 7.47 7.62
CA GLU A 98 -9.78 6.74 8.73
C GLU A 98 -11.32 6.60 8.57
N PRO A 99 -12.10 7.67 8.29
CA PRO A 99 -13.55 7.54 8.17
C PRO A 99 -14.01 6.66 6.99
N ILE A 100 -13.17 6.53 5.96
CA ILE A 100 -13.44 5.61 4.85
C ILE A 100 -13.04 4.19 5.27
N LYS A 101 -11.90 4.03 5.95
CA LYS A 101 -11.41 2.73 6.43
C LYS A 101 -12.38 2.06 7.41
N GLU A 102 -13.02 2.84 8.29
CA GLU A 102 -14.04 2.35 9.25
C GLU A 102 -15.24 1.72 8.55
N GLN A 103 -15.59 2.15 7.33
CA GLN A 103 -16.66 1.55 6.52
C GLN A 103 -16.28 0.19 5.94
N PHE A 104 -15.01 -0.19 6.01
CA PHE A 104 -14.46 -1.44 5.48
C PHE A 104 -13.64 -2.17 6.55
N PRO A 105 -14.28 -2.65 7.64
CA PRO A 105 -13.58 -3.34 8.73
C PRO A 105 -12.91 -4.64 8.27
N ILE A 106 -13.48 -5.30 7.25
CA ILE A 106 -12.92 -6.52 6.65
C ILE A 106 -11.57 -6.29 5.97
N LEU A 107 -11.32 -5.08 5.43
CA LEU A 107 -10.05 -4.78 4.75
C LEU A 107 -8.94 -4.52 5.77
N SER A 108 -7.77 -5.09 5.54
CA SER A 108 -6.58 -4.73 6.32
C SER A 108 -6.16 -3.29 6.02
N TYR A 109 -5.55 -2.62 7.00
CA TYR A 109 -4.90 -1.32 6.76
C TYR A 109 -3.79 -1.41 5.70
N ALA A 110 -3.14 -2.57 5.62
CA ALA A 110 -2.10 -2.86 4.65
C ALA A 110 -2.63 -2.74 3.21
N ASP A 111 -3.70 -3.47 2.90
CA ASP A 111 -4.34 -3.39 1.59
C ASP A 111 -4.98 -2.02 1.35
N PHE A 112 -5.60 -1.43 2.37
CA PHE A 112 -6.29 -0.16 2.22
C PHE A 112 -5.34 0.99 1.86
N TYR A 113 -4.18 1.11 2.50
CA TYR A 113 -3.19 2.14 2.17
C TYR A 113 -2.57 1.93 0.79
N GLN A 114 -2.28 0.70 0.41
CA GLN A 114 -1.75 0.41 -0.93
C GLN A 114 -2.80 0.67 -2.01
N LEU A 115 -4.08 0.35 -1.74
CA LEU A 115 -5.19 0.68 -2.65
C LEU A 115 -5.34 2.20 -2.81
N ALA A 116 -5.21 2.97 -1.73
CA ALA A 116 -5.23 4.44 -1.80
C ALA A 116 -4.09 4.99 -2.67
N GLY A 117 -2.89 4.41 -2.59
CA GLY A 117 -1.77 4.76 -3.47
C GLY A 117 -2.05 4.46 -4.95
N VAL A 118 -2.58 3.26 -5.26
CA VAL A 118 -2.98 2.89 -6.63
C VAL A 118 -4.03 3.85 -7.18
N VAL A 119 -5.07 4.14 -6.40
CA VAL A 119 -6.14 5.06 -6.79
C VAL A 119 -5.61 6.49 -6.98
N ALA A 120 -4.66 6.93 -6.17
CA ALA A 120 -4.05 8.25 -6.33
C ALA A 120 -3.35 8.42 -7.69
N VAL A 121 -2.63 7.38 -8.14
CA VAL A 121 -2.02 7.36 -9.49
C VAL A 121 -3.08 7.38 -10.57
N GLU A 122 -4.09 6.51 -10.47
CA GLU A 122 -5.18 6.40 -11.45
C GLU A 122 -5.96 7.73 -11.60
N VAL A 123 -6.31 8.38 -10.48
CA VAL A 123 -7.15 9.59 -10.50
C VAL A 123 -6.42 10.82 -11.03
N THR A 124 -5.08 10.80 -11.03
CA THR A 124 -4.23 11.88 -11.56
C THR A 124 -3.85 11.66 -13.03
N GLY A 125 -4.44 10.65 -13.69
CA GLY A 125 -4.18 10.33 -15.08
C GLY A 125 -2.95 9.45 -15.31
N GLY A 126 -2.40 8.84 -14.26
CA GLY A 126 -1.33 7.86 -14.36
C GLY A 126 -1.81 6.50 -14.87
N PRO A 127 -0.89 5.53 -15.02
CA PRO A 127 -1.23 4.19 -15.50
C PRO A 127 -2.08 3.42 -14.48
N GLU A 128 -2.85 2.45 -14.97
CA GLU A 128 -3.53 1.49 -14.11
C GLU A 128 -2.51 0.52 -13.50
N VAL A 129 -2.31 0.62 -12.19
CA VAL A 129 -1.42 -0.28 -11.44
C VAL A 129 -2.22 -1.50 -10.96
N PRO A 130 -1.83 -2.74 -11.32
CA PRO A 130 -2.52 -3.95 -10.86
C PRO A 130 -2.48 -4.07 -9.34
N PHE A 131 -3.66 -4.22 -8.72
CA PHE A 131 -3.79 -4.39 -7.28
C PHE A 131 -4.22 -5.83 -6.93
N HIS A 132 -3.47 -6.47 -6.04
CA HIS A 132 -3.76 -7.81 -5.53
C HIS A 132 -3.99 -7.71 -4.00
N PRO A 133 -5.16 -8.10 -3.48
CA PRO A 133 -5.45 -8.07 -2.05
C PRO A 133 -4.82 -9.24 -1.28
N GLY A 134 -4.93 -9.19 0.05
CA GLY A 134 -4.53 -10.25 0.97
C GLY A 134 -3.31 -9.92 1.83
N ARG A 135 -2.85 -8.66 1.87
CA ARG A 135 -1.81 -8.26 2.82
C ARG A 135 -2.37 -8.31 4.23
N GLN A 136 -1.69 -9.02 5.12
CA GLN A 136 -2.05 -9.05 6.52
C GLN A 136 -1.61 -7.75 7.20
N GLY A 137 -2.44 -7.22 8.10
CA GLY A 137 -2.09 -6.08 8.93
C GLY A 137 -1.21 -6.51 10.09
N GLN A 138 -0.06 -5.87 10.27
CA GLN A 138 0.72 -5.98 11.49
C GLN A 138 0.21 -4.98 12.53
N ALA A 139 0.12 -5.43 13.79
CA ALA A 139 -0.37 -4.61 14.90
C ALA A 139 0.66 -3.59 15.40
N ARG A 140 1.94 -3.79 15.12
CA ARG A 140 3.06 -2.92 15.52
C ARG A 140 4.14 -2.94 14.44
N ALA A 141 4.86 -1.83 14.28
CA ALA A 141 6.12 -1.82 13.56
C ALA A 141 7.06 -2.81 14.25
N SER A 142 7.56 -3.82 13.52
CA SER A 142 8.28 -4.94 14.12
C SER A 142 9.59 -4.49 14.76
N SER A 143 9.65 -4.46 16.10
CA SER A 143 10.89 -4.68 16.84
C SER A 143 11.06 -6.19 17.04
N ARG A 144 12.16 -6.76 16.52
CA ARG A 144 12.65 -8.16 16.71
C ARG A 144 11.79 -9.09 17.57
N ARG A 145 11.40 -10.25 17.02
CA ARG A 145 11.38 -11.50 17.80
C ARG A 145 12.56 -12.36 17.34
N PRO A 146 13.46 -12.82 18.24
CA PRO A 146 14.31 -13.94 17.92
C PRO A 146 13.43 -15.20 17.81
N SER A 147 13.73 -16.01 16.81
CA SER A 147 13.19 -17.35 16.64
C SER A 147 13.52 -18.21 17.85
N SER A 148 12.51 -18.92 18.36
CA SER A 148 12.64 -20.21 19.04
C SER A 148 11.57 -21.13 18.48
#